data_AF-A0A256H0A7-F1
#
_entry.id   AF-A0A256H0A7-F1
#
_cell.length_a   1.000
_cell.length_b   1.000
_cell.length_c   1.000
_cell.angle_alpha   90.00
_cell.angle_beta   90.00
_cell.angle_gamma   90.00
#
_symmetry.space_group_name_H-M   'P 1'
#
loop_
_entity.id
_entity.type
_entity.pdbx_description
1 polymer ?
#
loop_
_entity_poly.entity_id
_entity_poly.type
_entity_poly.pdbx_seq_one_letter_code
_entity_poly.pdbx_strand_id
1 'polypeptide(L)'
;MAVTLLHGTGILVCDSVDVGGVEFSIASSEDGPDVTRRGKVWGNKKAVAAAMNATKTELAVPESDGLLLLDIQDLDRDGGALFTVLQPATA
;
A
#
# COMPACT_ATOMS: atom_id res chain seq x y z
N MET A 1 -9.02 4.22 22.22
CA MET A 1 -8.98 3.71 20.84
C MET A 1 -8.64 4.87 19.92
N ALA A 2 -7.37 5.02 19.57
CA ALA A 2 -6.93 5.94 18.53
C ALA A 2 -6.52 5.10 17.32
N VAL A 3 -7.10 5.41 16.17
CA VAL A 3 -6.70 4.85 14.87
C VAL A 3 -6.09 6.00 14.09
N THR A 4 -4.82 5.86 13.72
CA THR A 4 -4.15 6.83 12.88
C THR A 4 -4.37 6.43 11.42
N LEU A 5 -5.02 7.30 10.66
CA LEU A 5 -5.27 7.13 9.23
C LEU A 5 -4.25 7.94 8.44
N LEU A 6 -3.28 7.25 7.85
CA LEU A 6 -2.35 7.84 6.90
C LEU A 6 -2.94 7.73 5.50
N HIS A 7 -3.23 8.84 4.86
CA HIS A 7 -3.77 8.88 3.50
C HIS A 7 -2.99 9.86 2.66
N GLY A 8 -2.87 9.57 1.37
CA GLY A 8 -2.13 10.42 0.46
C GLY A 8 -2.00 9.79 -0.92
N THR A 9 -1.09 10.33 -1.71
CA THR A 9 -0.71 9.77 -3.00
C THR A 9 0.69 9.18 -2.91
N GLY A 10 0.87 7.99 -3.46
CA GLY A 10 2.14 7.31 -3.56
C GLY A 10 2.34 6.75 -4.97
N ILE A 11 3.48 6.12 -5.18
CA ILE A 11 3.79 5.44 -6.42
C ILE A 11 3.90 3.95 -6.15
N LEU A 12 3.15 3.14 -6.90
CA LEU A 12 3.27 1.70 -6.84
C LEU A 12 4.48 1.24 -7.66
N VAL A 13 5.29 0.41 -7.05
CA VAL A 13 6.44 -0.25 -7.65
C VAL A 13 6.19 -1.76 -7.56
N CYS A 14 6.03 -2.41 -8.69
CA CYS A 14 5.75 -3.84 -8.81
C CYS A 14 6.97 -4.54 -9.40
N ASP A 15 7.53 -5.53 -8.70
CA ASP A 15 8.73 -6.26 -9.15
C ASP A 15 9.89 -5.30 -9.55
N SER A 16 10.09 -4.24 -8.75
CA SER A 16 11.06 -3.16 -9.01
C SER A 16 10.78 -2.30 -10.26
N VAL A 17 9.58 -2.39 -10.82
CA VAL A 17 9.11 -1.54 -11.93
C VAL A 17 8.06 -0.56 -11.44
N ASP A 18 8.29 0.73 -11.74
CA ASP A 18 7.31 1.77 -11.50
C ASP A 18 6.06 1.55 -12.37
N VAL A 19 4.92 1.26 -11.76
CA VAL A 19 3.65 1.04 -12.48
C VAL A 19 2.76 2.28 -12.49
N GLY A 20 3.10 3.28 -11.66
CA GLY A 20 2.52 4.61 -11.68
C GLY A 20 1.90 5.05 -10.35
N GLY A 21 1.49 6.32 -10.33
CA GLY A 21 0.91 6.99 -9.17
C GLY A 21 -0.49 6.49 -8.82
N VAL A 22 -0.74 6.36 -7.52
CA VAL A 22 -2.00 5.91 -6.93
C VAL A 22 -2.28 6.65 -5.62
N GLU A 23 -3.55 6.68 -5.24
CA GLU A 23 -3.98 7.14 -3.93
C GLU A 23 -4.02 5.97 -2.96
N PHE A 24 -3.69 6.21 -1.70
CA PHE A 24 -3.73 5.18 -0.66
C PHE A 24 -4.30 5.73 0.64
N SER A 25 -4.81 4.81 1.47
CA SER A 25 -5.17 5.06 2.85
C SER A 25 -4.82 3.86 3.70
N ILE A 26 -4.05 4.07 4.77
CA ILE A 26 -3.54 3.05 5.69
C ILE A 26 -4.08 3.38 7.07
N ALA A 27 -4.85 2.45 7.62
CA ALA A 27 -5.27 2.47 9.00
C ALA A 27 -4.22 1.77 9.87
N SER A 28 -3.66 2.52 10.81
CA SER A 28 -2.72 2.03 11.83
C SER A 28 -3.42 2.07 13.19
N SER A 29 -3.65 0.92 13.79
CA SER A 29 -4.08 0.85 15.19
C SER A 29 -2.86 1.11 16.09
N GLU A 30 -3.02 1.90 17.15
CA GLU A 30 -1.95 2.14 18.15
C GLU A 30 -1.90 1.05 19.25
N ASP A 31 -2.86 0.12 19.25
CA ASP A 31 -3.06 -0.85 20.32
C ASP A 31 -2.41 -2.20 19.97
N GLY A 32 -1.16 -2.39 20.42
CA GLY A 32 -0.50 -3.70 20.52
C GLY A 32 0.73 -3.92 19.60
N PRO A 33 1.59 -4.90 19.95
CA PRO A 33 2.81 -5.21 19.20
C PRO A 33 2.55 -5.88 17.82
N ASP A 34 1.32 -6.34 17.58
CA ASP A 34 0.88 -7.05 16.36
C ASP A 34 -0.04 -6.18 15.48
N VAL A 35 0.30 -4.91 15.31
CA VAL A 35 -0.50 -3.97 14.51
C VAL A 35 -0.24 -4.16 13.02
N THR A 36 -0.94 -5.13 12.44
CA THR A 36 -1.04 -5.28 10.99
C THR A 36 -1.65 -4.01 10.39
N ARG A 37 -0.81 -3.14 9.82
CA ARG A 37 -1.27 -1.91 9.15
C ARG A 37 -1.95 -2.32 7.87
N ARG A 38 -3.26 -2.06 7.77
CA ARG A 38 -4.05 -2.40 6.58
C ARG A 38 -4.43 -1.13 5.84
N GLY A 39 -4.49 -1.22 4.54
CA GLY A 39 -4.84 -0.10 3.71
C GLY A 39 -5.62 -0.46 2.45
N LYS A 40 -6.06 0.58 1.76
CA LYS A 40 -6.64 0.50 0.42
C LYS A 40 -5.85 1.42 -0.49
N VAL A 41 -5.59 0.97 -1.71
CA VAL A 41 -4.98 1.74 -2.80
C VAL A 41 -5.97 1.87 -3.94
N TRP A 42 -6.03 3.01 -4.65
CA TRP A 42 -6.93 3.22 -5.78
C TRP A 42 -6.41 4.30 -6.75
N GLY A 43 -7.15 4.53 -7.84
CA GLY A 43 -6.83 5.54 -8.85
C GLY A 43 -6.42 4.92 -10.18
N ASN A 44 -5.15 4.53 -10.30
CA ASN A 44 -4.65 3.94 -11.53
C ASN A 44 -4.95 2.44 -11.63
N LYS A 45 -6.04 2.09 -12.32
CA LYS A 45 -6.48 0.70 -12.54
C LYS A 45 -5.40 -0.22 -13.07
N LYS A 46 -4.49 0.28 -13.94
CA LYS A 46 -3.39 -0.53 -14.48
C LYS A 46 -2.34 -0.82 -13.41
N ALA A 47 -1.99 0.17 -12.60
CA ALA A 47 -1.04 0.00 -11.49
C ALA A 47 -1.58 -0.97 -10.44
N VAL A 48 -2.85 -0.82 -10.06
CA VAL A 48 -3.52 -1.68 -9.08
C VAL A 48 -3.63 -3.12 -9.59
N ALA A 49 -3.97 -3.33 -10.86
CA ALA A 49 -3.99 -4.67 -11.46
C ALA A 49 -2.59 -5.29 -11.61
N ALA A 50 -1.58 -4.47 -11.92
CA ALA A 50 -0.19 -4.92 -11.97
C ALA A 50 0.28 -5.39 -10.59
N ALA A 51 -0.06 -4.65 -9.53
CA ALA A 51 0.28 -5.00 -8.15
C ALA A 51 -0.33 -6.35 -7.71
N MET A 52 -1.49 -6.73 -8.24
CA MET A 52 -2.10 -8.03 -7.98
C MET A 52 -1.40 -9.20 -8.70
N ASN A 53 -0.78 -8.94 -9.85
CA ASN A 53 -0.02 -9.94 -10.61
C ASN A 53 1.47 -9.94 -10.24
N ALA A 54 1.92 -8.93 -9.48
CA ALA A 54 3.29 -8.78 -9.05
C ALA A 54 3.63 -9.79 -7.96
N THR A 55 4.87 -10.29 -7.98
CA THR A 55 5.37 -11.12 -6.87
C THR A 55 5.72 -10.24 -5.67
N LYS A 56 6.15 -9.01 -5.93
CA LYS A 56 6.53 -8.04 -4.91
C LYS A 56 5.91 -6.69 -5.21
N THR A 57 5.09 -6.18 -4.31
CA THR A 57 4.50 -4.85 -4.42
C THR A 57 5.06 -3.93 -3.34
N GLU A 58 5.54 -2.77 -3.76
CA GLU A 58 6.11 -1.74 -2.92
C GLU A 58 5.37 -0.43 -3.18
N LEU A 59 5.12 0.34 -2.12
CA LEU A 59 4.50 1.66 -2.22
C LEU A 59 5.51 2.71 -1.78
N ALA A 60 5.93 3.53 -2.74
CA ALA A 60 6.71 4.73 -2.49
C ALA A 60 5.78 5.84 -2.02
N VAL A 61 5.79 6.13 -0.73
CA VAL A 61 5.04 7.24 -0.14
C VAL A 61 6.01 8.40 0.04
N PRO A 62 5.80 9.58 -0.57
CA PRO A 62 6.74 10.70 -0.44
C PRO A 62 6.88 11.22 1.00
N GLU A 63 5.86 11.03 1.84
CA GLU A 63 5.89 11.40 3.26
C GLU A 63 6.52 10.34 4.17
N SER A 64 6.79 9.13 3.66
CA SER A 64 7.57 8.12 4.40
C SER A 64 8.95 8.02 3.79
N ASP A 65 9.99 8.03 4.62
CA ASP A 65 11.40 7.93 4.23
C ASP A 65 11.80 6.56 3.63
N GLY A 66 10.86 5.82 3.03
CA GLY A 66 11.10 4.48 2.48
C GLY A 66 9.95 3.89 1.69
N LEU A 67 10.24 2.75 1.05
CA LEU A 67 9.26 1.91 0.37
C LEU A 67 8.51 1.07 1.42
N LEU A 68 7.19 1.08 1.36
CA LEU A 68 6.35 0.20 2.18
C LEU A 68 6.11 -1.09 1.40
N LEU A 69 6.51 -2.24 1.98
CA LEU A 69 6.20 -3.53 1.36
C LEU A 69 4.73 -3.85 1.57
N LEU A 70 4.00 -3.99 0.47
CA LEU A 70 2.57 -4.24 0.47
C LEU A 70 2.26 -5.67 0.02
N ASP A 71 1.36 -6.30 0.73
CA ASP A 71 0.68 -7.53 0.32
C ASP A 71 -0.70 -7.18 -0.20
N ILE A 72 -0.88 -7.23 -1.52
CA ILE A 72 -2.17 -6.95 -2.17
C ILE A 72 -3.05 -8.20 -2.04
N GLN A 73 -4.19 -8.07 -1.37
CA GLN A 73 -5.07 -9.20 -1.07
C GLN A 73 -6.30 -9.26 -1.98
N ASP A 74 -6.97 -8.13 -2.18
CA ASP A 74 -8.26 -8.10 -2.88
C ASP A 74 -8.34 -6.91 -3.82
N LEU A 75 -8.80 -7.13 -5.04
CA LEU A 75 -9.03 -6.08 -6.03
C LEU A 75 -10.52 -5.78 -6.12
N ASP A 76 -10.84 -4.54 -5.78
CA ASP A 76 -12.16 -3.97 -5.87
C ASP A 76 -12.55 -3.75 -7.36
N ARG A 77 -13.82 -3.97 -7.69
CA ARG A 77 -14.36 -3.76 -9.05
C ARG A 77 -14.25 -2.31 -9.51
N ASP A 78 -14.17 -1.37 -8.58
CA ASP A 78 -13.98 0.05 -8.87
C ASP A 78 -12.53 0.40 -9.26
N GLY A 79 -11.60 -0.55 -9.15
CA GLY A 79 -10.18 -0.35 -9.46
C GLY A 79 -9.34 0.11 -8.26
N GLY A 80 -9.82 -0.20 -7.06
CA GLY A 80 -9.00 -0.16 -5.85
C GLY A 80 -8.50 -1.55 -5.48
N ALA A 81 -7.53 -1.64 -4.58
CA ALA A 81 -7.16 -2.90 -3.95
C ALA A 81 -6.91 -2.73 -2.46
N LEU A 82 -7.30 -3.74 -1.68
CA LEU A 82 -6.98 -3.85 -0.28
C LEU A 82 -5.60 -4.48 -0.13
N PHE A 83 -4.83 -3.94 0.80
CA PHE A 83 -3.49 -4.42 1.09
C PHE A 83 -3.19 -4.44 2.57
N THR A 84 -2.20 -5.25 2.95
CA THR A 84 -1.60 -5.23 4.28
C THR A 84 -0.14 -4.79 4.13
N VAL A 85 0.32 -3.86 4.96
CA VAL A 85 1.74 -3.47 5.02
C VAL A 85 2.46 -4.55 5.81
N LEU A 86 3.38 -5.25 5.16
CA LEU A 86 4.12 -6.35 5.80
C LEU A 86 5.22 -5.81 6.71
N GLN A 87 6.01 -4.83 6.24
CA GLN A 87 7.07 -4.18 7.00
C GLN A 87 7.32 -2.77 6.41
N PRO A 88 7.70 -1.77 7.22
CA PRO A 88 8.51 -0.68 6.67
C PRO A 88 9.81 -1.30 6.17
N ALA A 89 10.26 -0.97 4.95
CA ALA A 89 11.60 -1.35 4.51
C ALA A 89 12.62 -0.57 5.36
N THR A 90 12.87 -1.03 6.58
CA THR A 90 13.96 -0.56 7.41
C THR A 90 15.24 -1.08 6.78
N ALA A 91 16.06 -0.17 6.24
CA ALA A 91 17.44 -0.43 5.87
C ALA A 91 18.28 -0.83 7.09
#